data_AF-A0A928HWF8-F1
#
_entry.id   AF-A0A928HWF8-F1
#
_cell.length_a   1.000
_cell.length_b   1.000
_cell.length_c   1.000
_cell.angle_alpha   90.00
_cell.angle_beta   90.00
_cell.angle_gamma   90.00
#
_symmetry.space_group_name_H-M   'P 1'
#
loop_
_entity.id
_entity.type
_entity.pdbx_description
1 polymer ?
#
loop_
_entity_poly.entity_id
_entity_poly.type
_entity_poly.pdbx_seq_one_letter_code
_entity_poly.pdbx_strand_id
1 'polypeptide(L)' 'MLVMARLYSVQFKADAVALVESGISRRQVCVDLGILRSSLQKWITEARLDAHGMSSSSDPAVAQ' A
#
# COMPACT_ATOMS: atom_id res chain seq x y z
N MET A 1 3.59 16.92 -10.36
CA MET A 1 3.83 15.92 -9.27
C MET A 1 2.57 15.06 -9.22
N LEU A 2 2.54 13.72 -9.32
CA LEU A 2 3.48 12.65 -9.06
C LEU A 2 3.25 11.49 -10.05
N VAL A 3 4.32 10.94 -10.63
CA VAL A 3 4.30 9.68 -11.39
C VAL A 3 4.76 8.46 -10.56
N MET A 4 5.02 8.65 -9.25
CA MET A 4 5.41 7.59 -8.31
C MET A 4 4.26 6.68 -7.83
N ALA A 5 3.06 6.78 -8.41
CA ALA A 5 2.00 5.80 -8.14
C ALA A 5 2.25 4.45 -8.85
N ARG A 6 3.16 4.41 -9.84
CA ARG A 6 3.36 3.25 -10.73
C ARG A 6 4.44 2.26 -10.29
N LEU A 7 5.21 2.53 -9.23
CA LEU A 7 6.37 1.68 -8.88
C LEU A 7 6.15 0.74 -7.67
N TYR A 8 5.11 0.97 -6.86
CA TYR A 8 4.85 0.11 -5.70
C TYR A 8 3.98 -1.07 -6.12
N SER A 9 4.56 -2.27 -6.07
CA SER A 9 3.84 -3.54 -6.28
C SER A 9 2.68 -3.66 -5.30
N VAL A 10 1.61 -4.34 -5.71
CA VAL A 10 0.44 -4.63 -4.84
C VAL A 10 0.88 -5.35 -3.58
N GLN A 11 1.83 -6.28 -3.70
CA GLN A 11 2.39 -7.01 -2.57
C GLN A 11 3.03 -6.08 -1.54
N PHE A 12 3.76 -5.06 -2.00
CA PHE A 12 4.42 -4.09 -1.14
C PHE A 12 3.41 -3.19 -0.41
N LYS A 13 2.33 -2.79 -1.08
CA LYS A 13 1.25 -2.02 -0.45
C LYS A 13 0.53 -2.85 0.61
N ALA A 14 0.23 -4.12 0.30
CA ALA A 14 -0.41 -5.04 1.23
C ALA A 14 0.46 -5.30 2.47
N ASP A 15 1.76 -5.50 2.28
CA ASP A 15 2.72 -5.68 3.37
C ASP A 15 2.80 -4.42 4.27
N ALA A 16 2.87 -3.23 3.66
CA ALA A 16 2.84 -1.96 4.39
C ALA A 16 1.57 -1.78 5.23
N VAL A 17 0.41 -2.17 4.70
CA VAL A 17 -0.87 -2.13 5.42
C VAL A 17 -0.89 -3.18 6.53
N ALA A 18 -0.45 -4.40 6.25
CA ALA A 18 -0.38 -5.50 7.20
C ALA A 18 0.53 -5.18 8.41
N LEU A 19 1.66 -4.52 8.19
CA LEU A 19 2.54 -4.03 9.27
C LEU A 19 1.80 -3.09 10.21
N VAL A 20 1.02 -2.15 9.66
CA VAL A 20 0.19 -1.23 10.47
C VAL A 20 -0.93 -1.97 11.21
N GLU A 21 -1.58 -2.92 10.56
CA GLU A 21 -2.64 -3.73 11.16
C GLU A 21 -2.12 -4.65 12.27
N SER A 22 -0.88 -5.14 12.12
CA SER A 22 -0.17 -5.93 13.12
C SER A 22 0.24 -5.11 14.37
N GLY A 23 -0.07 -3.81 14.41
CA GLY A 23 0.20 -2.93 15.54
C GLY A 23 1.47 -2.09 15.41
N ILE A 24 2.17 -2.15 14.28
CA ILE A 24 3.34 -1.29 14.06
C ILE A 24 2.87 0.13 13.80
N SER A 25 3.54 1.08 14.46
CA SER A 25 3.22 2.50 14.32
C SER A 25 3.39 2.95 12.88
N ARG A 26 2.38 3.63 12.32
CA ARG A 26 2.41 4.24 10.97
C ARG A 26 3.66 5.08 10.71
N ARG A 27 4.19 5.74 11.74
CA ARG A 27 5.44 6.52 11.65
C ARG A 27 6.66 5.63 11.45
N GLN A 28 6.72 4.49 12.14
CA GLN A 28 7.77 3.49 11.98
C GLN A 28 7.70 2.89 10.58
N VAL A 29 6.52 2.43 10.14
CA VAL A 29 6.31 1.87 8.79
C VAL A 29 6.71 2.85 7.68
N CYS A 30 6.40 4.14 7.85
CA CYS A 30 6.79 5.21 6.94
C CYS A 30 8.33 5.36 6.83
N VAL A 31 9.04 5.24 7.95
CA VAL A 31 10.51 5.33 8.01
C VAL A 31 11.15 4.05 7.46
N ASP A 32 10.62 2.89 7.84
CA ASP A 32 11.17 1.58 7.51
C ASP A 32 11.06 1.27 6.01
N LEU A 33 9.90 1.59 5.42
CA LEU A 33 9.63 1.39 3.99
C LEU A 33 10.03 2.59 3.12
N GLY A 34 10.44 3.71 3.73
CA GLY A 34 10.79 4.94 3.01
C GLY A 34 9.62 5.56 2.23
N ILE A 35 8.39 5.27 2.63
CA ILE A 35 7.17 5.76 1.96
C ILE A 35 6.67 7.05 2.60
N LEU A 36 5.81 7.79 1.89
CA LEU A 36 5.14 8.94 2.50
C LEU A 36 3.91 8.50 3.29
N ARG A 37 3.66 9.21 4.40
CA ARG A 37 2.49 9.00 5.27
C ARG A 37 1.16 9.13 4.50
N SER A 38 1.09 10.02 3.52
CA SER A 38 -0.07 10.22 2.63
C SER A 38 -0.34 9.00 1.74
N SER A 39 0.73 8.36 1.24
CA SER A 39 0.62 7.13 0.44
C SER A 39 0.10 5.98 1.29
N LEU A 40 0.67 5.81 2.49
CA LEU A 40 0.24 4.78 3.44
C LEU A 40 -1.23 4.94 3.82
N GLN A 41 -1.68 6.17 4.08
CA GLN A 41 -3.08 6.44 4.39
C GLN A 41 -4.01 6.03 3.24
N LYS A 42 -3.65 6.37 2.00
CA LYS A 42 -4.41 5.97 0.82
C LYS A 42 -4.47 4.45 0.67
N TRP A 43 -3.36 3.75 0.85
CA TRP A 43 -3.31 2.28 0.76
C TRP A 43 -4.14 1.59 1.84
N ILE A 44 -4.17 2.10 3.06
CA ILE A 44 -5.05 1.56 4.12
C ILE A 44 -6.52 1.71 3.71
N THR A 45 -6.92 2.86 3.16
CA THR A 45 -8.28 3.07 2.67
C THR A 45 -8.62 2.14 1.51
N GLU A 46 -7.71 1.98 0.54
CA GLU A 46 -7.94 1.07 -0.59
C GLU A 46 -7.98 -0.40 -0.16
N ALA A 47 -7.10 -0.82 0.75
CA ALA A 47 -7.13 -2.17 1.31
C ALA A 47 -8.43 -2.47 2.07
N ARG A 48 -8.99 -1.47 2.77
CA ARG A 48 -10.31 -1.58 3.42
C ARG A 48 -11.44 -1.68 2.41
N LEU A 49 -11.35 -0.94 1.29
CA LEU A 49 -12.32 -1.03 0.19
C LEU A 49 -12.27 -2.41 -0.49
N ASP A 50 -11.06 -2.89 -0.76
CA ASP A 50 -10.82 -4.17 -1.42
C ASP A 50 -11.31 -5.34 -0.54
N ALA A 51 -11.01 -5.29 0.76
CA ALA A 51 -11.51 -6.24 1.75
C ALA A 51 -13.06 -6.25 1.88
N HIS A 52 -13.73 -5.16 1.52
CA HIS A 52 -15.20 -5.06 1.54
C HIS A 52 -15.86 -5.53 0.23
N GLY A 53 -15.10 -6.14 -0.69
CA GLY A 53 -15.63 -6.71 -1.92
C GLY A 53 -15.72 -5.74 -3.11
N MET A 54 -15.18 -4.53 -2.99
CA MET A 54 -14.98 -3.62 -4.13
C MET A 54 -13.57 -3.82 -4.70
N SER A 55 -13.38 -4.97 -5.35
CA SER A 55 -12.10 -5.35 -5.93
C SER A 55 -11.73 -4.41 -7.08
N SER A 56 -10.73 -3.56 -6.87
CA SER A 56 -10.03 -2.87 -7.97
C SER A 56 -8.79 -3.68 -8.29
N SER A 57 -9.01 -4.72 -9.09
CA SER A 57 -7.95 -5.50 -9.73
C SER A 57 -6.90 -4.57 -10.32
N SER A 58 -5.66 -4.67 -9.84
CA SER A 58 -4.50 -4.05 -10.50
C SER A 58 -3.29 -4.93 -10.24
N ASP A 59 -3.35 -6.14 -10.78
CA ASP A 59 -2.15 -6.87 -11.16
C ASP A 59 -1.74 -6.42 -12.56
N PRO A 60 -0.54 -5.85 -12.72
CA PRO A 60 0.24 -6.15 -13.90
C PRO A 60 1.45 -6.94 -13.44
N ALA A 61 1.31 -8.26 -13.42
CA ALA A 61 2.41 -9.19 -13.57
C ALA A 61 3.30 -8.68 -14.70
N VAL A 62 4.46 -8.17 -14.31
CA VAL A 62 5.62 -8.00 -15.17
C VAL A 62 6.08 -9.40 -15.55
N ALA A 63 5.51 -9.93 -16.64
CA ALA A 63 6.19 -10.89 -17.49
C ALA A 63 6.95 -10.07 -18.56
N GLN A 64 8.20 -10.47 -18.73
CA GLN A 64 9.31 -9.77 -19.39
C GLN A 64 9.10 -9.49 -20.88
#